data_AF-B1M3W6-F1
#
_entry.id   AF-B1M3W6-F1
#
_cell.length_a   1.000
_cell.length_b   1.000
_cell.length_c   1.000
_cell.angle_alpha   90.00
_cell.angle_beta   90.00
_cell.angle_gamma   90.00
#
_symmetry.space_group_name_H-M   'P 1'
#
loop_
_entity.id
_entity.type
_entity.pdbx_description
1 polymer ?
#
loop_
_entity_poly.entity_id
_entity_poly.type
_entity_poly.pdbx_seq_one_letter_code
_entity_poly.pdbx_strand_id
1 'polypeptide(L)' 'MTDRSQNDGIPDGGRGGDEDVDLRLGRHVIELLQAARDAGEPTLIAQAEAMAMAVGFVLASRLPGAEPETA' A
#
# COMPACT_ATOMS: atom_id res chain seq x y z
N MET A 1 -37.27 9.37 29.97
CA MET A 1 -37.36 9.46 28.50
C MET A 1 -36.00 9.02 28.00
N THR A 2 -35.88 7.75 27.65
CA THR A 2 -34.61 7.03 27.44
C THR A 2 -34.01 7.34 26.08
N ASP A 3 -32.72 7.64 26.10
CA ASP A 3 -31.68 7.12 25.22
C ASP A 3 -32.10 6.80 23.77
N ARG A 4 -31.89 7.78 22.88
CA ARG A 4 -31.82 7.54 21.45
C ARG A 4 -30.39 7.84 21.00
N SER A 5 -29.54 6.88 21.34
CA SER A 5 -28.54 6.31 20.45
C SER A 5 -27.90 7.33 19.52
N GLN A 6 -26.82 7.91 20.04
CA GLN A 6 -25.66 8.28 19.24
C GLN A 6 -25.29 7.06 18.41
N ASN A 7 -25.88 6.97 17.23
CA ASN A 7 -25.42 6.07 16.18
C ASN A 7 -24.17 6.75 15.61
N ASP A 8 -23.10 6.73 16.42
CA ASP A 8 -21.73 6.84 15.97
C ASP A 8 -21.63 5.85 14.82
N GLY A 9 -21.65 6.38 13.61
CA GLY A 9 -21.37 5.63 12.41
C GLY A 9 -20.01 5.01 12.63
N ILE A 10 -20.01 3.73 12.99
CA ILE A 10 -18.89 2.82 12.81
C ILE A 10 -18.33 3.20 11.44
N PRO A 11 -17.11 3.74 11.33
CA PRO A 11 -16.53 3.96 10.02
C PRO A 11 -16.50 2.56 9.42
N ASP A 12 -17.33 2.38 8.40
CA ASP A 12 -17.38 1.20 7.57
C ASP A 12 -15.92 0.96 7.16
N GLY A 13 -15.25 0.03 7.86
CA GLY A 13 -13.86 -0.36 7.59
C GLY A 13 -13.75 -1.14 6.28
N GLY A 14 -14.67 -0.87 5.36
CA GLY A 14 -14.84 -1.51 4.08
C GLY A 14 -13.89 -0.85 3.09
N ARG A 15 -12.92 -1.64 2.63
CA ARG A 15 -12.24 -1.57 1.33
C ARG A 15 -11.54 -0.26 0.93
N GLY A 16 -12.19 0.89 1.03
CA GLY A 16 -11.63 2.20 0.71
C GLY A 16 -10.48 2.63 1.63
N GLY A 17 -10.51 2.26 2.91
CA GLY A 17 -9.39 2.54 3.83
C GLY A 17 -8.10 1.79 3.48
N ASP A 18 -8.22 0.55 3.01
CA ASP A 18 -7.08 -0.27 2.59
C ASP A 18 -6.53 0.20 1.23
N GLU A 19 -7.42 0.60 0.32
CA GLU A 19 -7.05 1.16 -0.99
C GLU A 19 -6.25 2.46 -0.86
N ASP A 20 -6.64 3.35 0.07
CA ASP A 20 -5.92 4.58 0.37
C ASP A 20 -4.53 4.30 0.97
N VAL A 21 -4.40 3.27 1.80
CA VAL A 21 -3.11 2.82 2.35
C VAL A 21 -2.21 2.29 1.25
N ASP A 22 -2.75 1.48 0.34
CA ASP A 22 -2.01 0.88 -0.77
C ASP A 22 -1.51 1.93 -1.77
N LEU A 23 -2.33 2.94 -2.08
CA LEU A 23 -1.93 4.09 -2.90
C LEU A 23 -0.82 4.91 -2.23
N ARG A 24 -0.93 5.18 -0.92
CA ARG A 24 0.11 5.90 -0.17
C ARG A 24 1.41 5.11 -0.11
N LEU A 25 1.33 3.80 0.08
CA LEU A 25 2.49 2.92 0.10
C LEU A 25 3.20 2.87 -1.27
N GLY A 26 2.43 2.75 -2.35
CA GLY A 26 2.97 2.79 -3.71
C GLY A 26 3.66 4.12 -4.02
N ARG A 27 3.04 5.25 -3.65
CA ARG A 27 3.65 6.58 -3.79
C ARG A 27 4.95 6.71 -3.00
N HIS A 28 4.97 6.25 -1.75
CA HIS A 28 6.14 6.35 -0.89
C HIS A 28 7.36 5.62 -1.45
N VAL A 29 7.15 4.45 -2.07
CA VAL A 29 8.22 3.70 -2.73
C VAL A 29 8.82 4.45 -3.92
N ILE A 30 8.00 5.16 -4.70
CA ILE A 30 8.48 5.96 -5.83
C ILE A 30 9.35 7.11 -5.32
N GLU A 31 8.89 7.81 -4.28
CA GLU A 31 9.63 8.91 -3.64
C GLU A 31 10.96 8.40 -3.05
N LEU A 32 10.97 7.22 -2.43
CA LEU A 32 12.19 6.60 -1.91
C LEU A 32 13.19 6.25 -3.01
N LEU A 33 12.73 5.68 -4.12
CA LEU A 33 13.57 5.38 -5.29
C LEU A 33 14.18 6.64 -5.89
N GLN A 34 13.41 7.72 -5.98
CA GLN A 34 13.91 9.01 -6.46
C GLN A 34 14.98 9.55 -5.50
N ALA A 35 14.71 9.57 -4.19
CA ALA A 35 15.68 10.01 -3.19
C ALA A 35 16.98 9.19 -3.23
N ALA A 36 16.89 7.86 -3.41
CA ALA A 36 18.06 7.00 -3.52
C ALA A 36 18.88 7.30 -4.78
N ARG A 37 18.22 7.57 -5.91
CA ARG A 37 18.87 7.98 -7.17
C ARG A 37 19.53 9.34 -7.05
N ASP A 38 18.86 10.30 -6.41
CA ASP A 38 19.38 11.64 -6.17
C ASP A 38 20.61 11.61 -5.25
N ALA A 39 20.66 10.66 -4.31
CA ALA A 39 21.84 10.42 -3.47
C ALA A 39 23.05 9.86 -4.25
N GLY A 40 22.82 9.22 -5.40
CA GLY A 40 23.88 8.68 -6.28
C GLY A 40 24.63 7.47 -5.73
N GLU A 41 24.23 6.93 -4.58
CA GLU A 41 24.91 5.80 -3.91
C GLU A 41 24.36 4.46 -4.42
N PRO A 42 25.18 3.61 -5.08
CA PRO A 42 24.72 2.37 -5.69
C PRO A 42 24.04 1.41 -4.71
N THR A 43 24.53 1.34 -3.46
CA THR A 43 23.96 0.48 -2.42
C THR A 43 22.57 0.96 -1.99
N LEU A 44 22.34 2.27 -1.90
CA LEU A 44 21.04 2.84 -1.55
C LEU A 44 20.03 2.62 -2.67
N ILE A 45 20.46 2.75 -3.92
CA ILE A 45 19.62 2.47 -5.10
C ILE A 45 19.17 1.00 -5.09
N ALA A 46 20.12 0.06 -4.93
CA ALA A 46 19.79 -1.36 -4.89
C ALA A 46 18.84 -1.72 -3.72
N GLN A 47 19.02 -1.10 -2.55
CA GLN A 47 18.14 -1.29 -1.41
C GLN A 47 16.72 -0.75 -1.68
N ALA A 48 16.62 0.45 -2.25
CA ALA A 48 15.33 1.05 -2.61
C ALA A 48 14.61 0.22 -3.68
N GLU A 49 15.33 -0.34 -4.65
CA GLU A 49 14.78 -1.25 -5.67
C GLU A 49 14.24 -2.55 -5.06
N ALA A 50 14.99 -3.18 -4.15
CA ALA A 50 14.52 -4.37 -3.45
C ALA A 50 13.25 -4.08 -2.62
N MET A 51 13.19 -2.94 -1.95
CA MET A 51 12.02 -2.50 -1.21
C MET A 51 10.82 -2.23 -2.15
N ALA A 52 11.07 -1.63 -3.31
CA ALA A 52 10.04 -1.41 -4.32
C ALA A 52 9.45 -2.72 -4.85
N MET A 53 10.29 -3.74 -5.08
CA MET A 53 9.82 -5.07 -5.47
C MET A 53 8.98 -5.73 -4.38
N ALA A 54 9.41 -5.66 -3.12
CA ALA A 54 8.67 -6.22 -2.00
C ALA A 54 7.29 -5.55 -1.83
N VAL A 55 7.23 -4.23 -1.92
CA VAL A 55 5.97 -3.49 -1.89
C VAL A 55 5.09 -3.83 -3.09
N GLY A 56 5.67 -3.87 -4.30
CA GLY A 56 4.94 -4.27 -5.51
C GLY A 56 4.32 -5.66 -5.39
N PHE A 57 5.02 -6.62 -4.81
CA PHE A 57 4.50 -7.95 -4.52
C PHE A 57 3.31 -7.91 -3.53
N VAL A 58 3.44 -7.17 -2.42
CA VAL A 58 2.37 -7.04 -1.43
C VAL A 58 1.14 -6.39 -2.04
N LEU A 59 1.29 -5.32 -2.80
CA LEU A 59 0.18 -4.67 -3.49
C LEU A 59 -0.47 -5.59 -4.53
N ALA A 60 0.33 -6.30 -5.33
CA ALA A 60 -0.17 -7.25 -6.32
C ALA A 60 -0.94 -8.41 -5.67
N SER A 61 -0.51 -8.90 -4.50
CA SER A 61 -1.18 -9.98 -3.76
C SER A 61 -2.56 -9.60 -3.23
N ARG A 62 -2.88 -8.30 -3.13
CA ARG A 62 -4.17 -7.79 -2.65
C ARG A 62 -5.17 -7.52 -3.76
N LEU A 63 -4.74 -7.58 -5.03
CA LEU A 63 -5.63 -7.41 -6.17
C LEU A 63 -6.59 -8.62 -6.27
N PRO A 64 -7.92 -8.41 -6.23
CA PRO A 64 -8.88 -9.49 -6.37
C PRO A 64 -8.79 -10.10 -7.78
N GLY A 65 -8.58 -11.41 -7.86
CA GLY A 65 -8.41 -12.15 -9.12
C GLY A 65 -6.97 -12.55 -9.46
N ALA A 66 -5.99 -12.33 -8.57
CA ALA A 66 -4.65 -12.90 -8.69
C ALA A 66 -4.59 -14.41 -8.32
N GLU A 67 -5.64 -15.18 -8.65
CA GLU A 67 -5.55 -16.63 -8.62
C GLU A 67 -4.68 -17.04 -9.81
N PRO A 68 -3.57 -17.77 -9.61
CA PRO A 68 -2.85 -18.35 -10.73
C PRO A 68 -3.81 -19.35 -11.37
N GLU A 69 -4.16 -19.10 -12.63
CA GLU A 69 -4.90 -20.04 -13.47
C GLU A 69 -4.01 -21.29 -13.62
N THR A 70 -4.15 -22.24 -12.69
CA THR A 70 -3.53 -23.56 -12.81
C THR A 70 -4.38 -24.37 -13.78
N ALA A 71 -4.00 -24.30 -15.06
CA ALA A 71 -4.44 -25.23 -16.11
C ALA A 71 -3.45 -26.40 -16.24
#